data_AF-A0A522AX72-F1
#
_entry.id   AF-A0A522AX72-F1
#
_cell.length_a   1.000
_cell.length_b   1.000
_cell.length_c   1.000
_cell.angle_alpha   90.00
_cell.angle_beta   90.00
_cell.angle_gamma   90.00
#
_symmetry.space_group_name_H-M   'P 1'
#
loop_
_entity.id
_entity.type
_entity.pdbx_description
1 polymer ?
#
loop_
_entity_poly.entity_id
_entity_poly.type
_entity_poly.pdbx_seq_one_letter_code
_entity_poly.pdbx_strand_id
1 'polypeptide(L)'
;MNRRRAILAGGAVIVGAGLAGAVLLTRTPTPTSAADPPRFTLETASSGIAHRYTGGVTASVGGGVAVLDCNEDGLPDLYLAGGDGPAALYRNDG
;
A
#
# COMPACT_ATOMS: atom_id res chain seq x y z
N MET A 1 73.19 -12.09 -24.42
CA MET A 1 72.96 -10.63 -24.62
C MET A 1 71.65 -10.27 -23.93
N ASN A 2 71.62 -9.26 -23.07
CA ASN A 2 70.64 -9.18 -21.98
C ASN A 2 69.68 -7.98 -22.10
N ARG A 3 68.36 -8.18 -21.95
CA ARG A 3 67.31 -7.24 -21.48
C ARG A 3 66.02 -8.06 -21.19
N ARG A 4 65.49 -8.13 -19.96
CA ARG A 4 64.52 -7.20 -19.27
C ARG A 4 63.10 -7.24 -19.89
N ARG A 5 61.96 -7.39 -19.18
CA ARG A 5 61.64 -7.87 -17.78
C ARG A 5 61.43 -9.41 -17.82
N ALA A 6 60.70 -10.17 -16.98
CA ALA A 6 59.91 -10.04 -15.72
C ALA A 6 60.14 -11.34 -14.90
N ILE A 7 59.86 -11.52 -13.60
CA ILE A 7 58.99 -10.92 -12.55
C ILE A 7 57.59 -11.57 -12.35
N LEU A 8 57.67 -12.75 -11.70
CA LEU A 8 56.88 -13.23 -10.54
C LEU A 8 55.43 -13.76 -10.66
N ALA A 9 55.34 -15.05 -10.34
CA ALA A 9 54.47 -15.65 -9.32
C ALA A 9 52.93 -15.55 -9.47
N GLY A 10 52.36 -16.52 -10.20
CA GLY A 10 51.01 -17.02 -9.92
C GLY A 10 50.97 -17.83 -8.60
N GLY A 11 51.17 -17.16 -7.47
CA GLY A 11 51.05 -17.76 -6.13
C GLY A 11 49.58 -17.89 -5.71
N ALA A 12 49.18 -19.07 -5.23
CA ALA A 12 47.78 -19.34 -4.89
C ALA A 12 47.32 -18.58 -3.63
N VAL A 13 46.17 -17.91 -3.72
CA VAL A 13 45.39 -17.44 -2.57
C VAL A 13 43.97 -17.99 -2.67
N ILE A 14 43.83 -19.31 -2.53
CA ILE A 14 42.53 -20.00 -2.42
C ILE A 14 42.10 -20.02 -0.94
N VAL A 15 42.03 -18.84 -0.31
CA VAL A 15 41.50 -18.66 1.05
C VAL A 15 40.74 -17.32 1.10
N GLY A 16 39.41 -17.37 1.06
CA GLY A 16 38.56 -16.19 1.17
C GLY A 16 37.10 -16.41 0.77
N ALA A 17 36.85 -17.04 -0.38
CA ALA A 17 35.50 -17.18 -0.94
C ALA A 17 34.55 -18.06 -0.10
N GLY A 18 35.07 -19.05 0.64
CA GLY A 18 34.26 -20.02 1.39
C GLY A 18 33.44 -19.41 2.53
N LEU A 19 34.01 -18.46 3.28
CA LEU A 19 33.34 -17.84 4.44
C LEU A 19 32.18 -16.93 4.02
N ALA A 20 32.37 -16.10 2.99
CA ALA A 20 31.30 -15.24 2.47
C ALA A 20 30.13 -16.05 1.88
N GLY A 21 30.42 -17.16 1.20
CA GLY A 21 29.39 -18.06 0.68
C GLY A 21 28.60 -18.77 1.79
N ALA A 22 29.28 -19.30 2.81
CA ALA A 22 28.64 -20.00 3.92
C ALA A 22 27.67 -19.11 4.72
N VAL A 23 28.04 -17.85 4.99
CA VAL A 23 27.23 -16.90 5.76
C VAL A 23 25.87 -16.60 5.09
N LEU A 24 25.77 -16.70 3.76
CA LEU A 24 24.51 -16.48 3.06
C LEU A 24 23.52 -17.65 3.21
N LEU A 25 24.02 -18.89 3.39
CA LEU A 25 23.18 -20.09 3.58
C LEU A 25 22.73 -20.27 5.03
N THR A 26 23.37 -19.61 6.01
CA THR A 26 22.97 -19.67 7.43
C THR A 26 21.85 -18.71 7.82
N ARG A 27 21.31 -17.92 6.89
CA ARG A 27 20.21 -17.00 7.17
C ARG A 27 18.90 -17.76 7.27
N THR A 28 18.50 -18.11 8.49
CA THR A 28 17.12 -18.51 8.78
C THR A 28 16.16 -17.40 8.31
N PRO A 29 15.06 -17.74 7.61
CA PRO A 29 14.04 -16.76 7.30
C PRO A 29 13.39 -16.30 8.61
N THR A 30 13.32 -14.99 8.84
CA THR A 30 12.51 -14.44 9.93
C THR A 30 11.07 -14.91 9.73
N PRO A 31 10.44 -15.59 10.72
CA PRO A 31 9.06 -16.01 10.56
C PRO A 31 8.17 -14.78 10.43
N THR A 32 7.55 -14.59 9.27
CA THR A 32 6.49 -13.60 9.08
C THR A 32 5.30 -14.04 9.91
N SER A 33 5.15 -13.46 11.11
CA SER A 33 3.90 -13.56 11.85
C SER A 33 2.77 -13.00 10.99
N ALA A 34 1.60 -13.62 11.05
CA ALA A 34 0.38 -12.94 10.62
C ALA A 34 0.21 -11.66 11.45
N ALA A 35 -0.34 -10.61 10.83
CA ALA A 35 -0.84 -9.46 11.57
C ALA A 35 -2.11 -9.89 12.34
N ASP A 36 -2.39 -9.21 13.46
CA ASP A 36 -3.65 -9.40 14.18
C ASP A 36 -4.85 -9.12 13.25
N PRO A 37 -5.97 -9.88 13.38
CA PRO A 37 -7.17 -9.62 12.60
C PRO A 37 -7.67 -8.17 12.77
N PRO A 38 -8.11 -7.49 11.69
CA PRO A 38 -8.63 -6.14 11.80
C PRO A 38 -9.88 -6.12 12.68
N ARG A 39 -9.88 -5.26 13.70
CA ARG A 39 -11.07 -4.94 14.49
C ARG A 39 -11.92 -3.91 13.73
N PHE A 40 -13.22 -4.17 13.64
CA PHE A 40 -14.19 -3.25 13.03
C PHE A 40 -15.00 -2.57 14.13
N THR A 41 -15.25 -1.26 13.97
CA THR A 41 -16.13 -0.46 14.83
C THR A 41 -17.31 0.06 14.00
N LEU A 42 -18.49 0.19 14.61
CA LEU A 42 -19.70 0.65 13.92
C LEU A 42 -19.79 2.19 13.93
N GLU A 43 -19.23 2.82 12.90
CA GLU A 43 -19.19 4.29 12.80
C GLU A 43 -20.40 4.94 12.09
N THR A 44 -21.43 4.16 11.73
CA THR A 44 -22.57 4.68 10.94
C THR A 44 -23.28 5.84 11.62
N ALA A 45 -23.55 5.74 12.93
CA ALA A 45 -24.25 6.79 13.68
C ALA A 45 -23.35 7.99 14.02
N SER A 46 -22.07 7.74 14.33
CA SER A 46 -21.07 8.77 14.64
C SER A 46 -20.65 9.59 13.42
N SER A 47 -20.71 9.01 12.20
CA SER A 47 -20.35 9.71 10.96
C SER A 47 -21.30 10.84 10.56
N GLY A 48 -22.53 10.88 11.07
CA GLY A 48 -23.58 11.80 10.62
C GLY A 48 -24.14 11.52 9.20
N ILE A 49 -23.61 10.53 8.47
CA ILE A 49 -23.97 10.26 7.07
C ILE A 49 -25.28 9.44 7.01
N ALA A 50 -26.38 10.12 6.69
CA ALA A 50 -27.73 9.55 6.58
C ALA A 50 -28.17 9.29 5.12
N HIS A 51 -27.35 8.61 4.32
CA HIS A 51 -27.61 8.39 2.89
C HIS A 51 -28.26 7.04 2.56
N ARG A 52 -29.04 6.99 1.47
CA ARG A 52 -29.58 5.74 0.91
C ARG A 52 -29.58 5.78 -0.62
N TYR A 53 -28.74 4.96 -1.24
CA TYR A 53 -28.89 4.62 -2.65
C TYR A 53 -30.18 3.82 -2.86
N THR A 54 -31.00 4.22 -3.82
CA THR A 54 -32.30 3.58 -4.11
C THR A 54 -32.46 3.29 -5.58
N GLY A 55 -33.17 2.22 -5.92
CA GLY A 55 -33.72 2.02 -7.25
C GLY A 55 -34.10 0.57 -7.54
N GLY A 56 -34.60 0.34 -8.75
CA GLY A 56 -34.92 -1.00 -9.25
C GLY A 56 -33.69 -1.80 -9.70
N VAL A 57 -33.91 -2.94 -10.38
CA VAL A 57 -32.83 -3.77 -10.94
C VAL A 57 -31.96 -3.03 -11.97
N THR A 58 -32.45 -1.92 -12.53
CA THR A 58 -31.72 -0.97 -13.38
C THR A 58 -30.60 -0.23 -12.64
N ALA A 59 -30.76 0.01 -11.33
CA ALA A 59 -29.76 0.65 -10.48
C ALA A 59 -28.68 -0.34 -9.97
N SER A 60 -28.75 -1.62 -10.33
CA SER A 60 -27.80 -2.66 -9.89
C SER A 60 -26.36 -2.44 -10.37
N VAL A 61 -26.11 -1.52 -11.31
CA VAL A 61 -24.77 -1.10 -11.72
C VAL A 61 -24.00 -0.35 -10.62
N GLY A 62 -24.72 0.11 -9.58
CA GLY A 62 -24.14 0.69 -8.38
C GLY A 62 -24.22 2.21 -8.31
N GLY A 63 -24.01 2.72 -7.10
CA GLY A 63 -23.77 4.14 -6.84
C GLY A 63 -22.28 4.49 -6.90
N GLY A 64 -21.95 5.67 -6.40
CA GLY A 64 -20.58 6.13 -6.27
C GLY A 64 -20.47 7.26 -5.26
N VAL A 65 -19.23 7.55 -4.84
CA VAL A 65 -18.88 8.67 -3.99
C VAL A 65 -17.76 9.45 -4.68
N ALA A 66 -17.94 10.76 -4.86
CA ALA A 66 -16.83 11.65 -5.18
C ALA A 66 -16.32 12.26 -3.87
N VAL A 67 -14.99 12.36 -3.75
CA VAL A 67 -14.31 13.07 -2.67
C VAL A 67 -13.65 14.31 -3.30
N LEU A 68 -13.97 15.48 -2.80
CA LEU A 68 -13.58 16.77 -3.35
C LEU A 68 -13.60 17.84 -2.25
N ASP A 69 -12.80 18.89 -2.40
CA ASP A 69 -13.03 20.16 -1.69
C ASP A 69 -14.03 20.96 -2.54
N CYS A 70 -15.24 21.22 -2.03
CA CYS A 70 -16.30 21.87 -2.80
C CYS A 70 -16.42 23.38 -2.55
N ASN A 71 -15.73 23.90 -1.52
CA ASN A 71 -15.85 25.28 -1.05
C ASN A 71 -14.50 25.99 -0.78
N GLU A 72 -13.39 25.38 -1.22
CA GLU A 72 -12.01 25.89 -1.19
C GLU A 72 -11.46 26.13 0.24
N ASP A 73 -11.84 25.30 1.22
CA ASP A 73 -11.33 25.37 2.59
C ASP A 73 -10.20 24.36 2.92
N GLY A 74 -9.90 23.44 2.01
CA GLY A 74 -8.87 22.42 2.16
C GLY A 74 -9.32 21.12 2.85
N LEU A 75 -10.60 20.98 3.20
CA LEU A 75 -11.17 19.75 3.77
C LEU A 75 -11.87 18.88 2.69
N PRO A 76 -11.87 17.55 2.85
CA PRO A 76 -12.53 16.66 1.89
C PRO A 76 -14.02 16.48 2.20
N ASP A 77 -14.87 16.95 1.30
CA ASP A 77 -16.31 16.69 1.25
C ASP A 77 -16.65 15.38 0.55
N LEU A 78 -17.89 14.91 0.73
CA LEU A 78 -18.41 13.70 0.10
C LEU A 78 -19.68 13.99 -0.70
N TYR A 79 -19.66 13.69 -2.01
CA TYR A 79 -20.86 13.71 -2.85
C TYR A 79 -21.29 12.28 -3.24
N LEU A 80 -22.44 11.84 -2.75
CA LEU A 80 -22.94 10.47 -2.85
C LEU A 80 -24.10 10.39 -3.85
N ALA A 81 -24.01 9.48 -4.83
CA ALA A 81 -25.10 9.23 -5.78
C ALA A 81 -26.33 8.59 -5.11
N GLY A 82 -27.55 9.01 -5.47
CA GLY A 82 -28.80 8.50 -4.91
C GLY A 82 -29.50 7.38 -5.70
N GLY A 83 -29.09 7.13 -6.95
CA GLY A 83 -29.79 6.23 -7.87
C GLY A 83 -31.08 6.87 -8.39
N ASP A 84 -32.22 6.22 -8.19
CA ASP A 84 -33.56 6.77 -8.44
C ASP A 84 -33.95 7.84 -7.37
N GLY A 85 -33.15 7.98 -6.30
CA GLY A 85 -33.31 8.97 -5.24
C GLY A 85 -32.34 10.16 -5.37
N PRO A 86 -32.49 11.21 -4.55
CA PRO A 86 -31.61 12.38 -4.59
C PRO A 86 -30.16 12.00 -4.25
N ALA A 87 -29.21 12.55 -5.00
CA ALA A 87 -27.82 12.60 -4.57
C ALA A 87 -27.65 13.60 -3.42
N ALA A 88 -26.63 13.39 -2.58
CA ALA A 88 -26.40 14.18 -1.37
C ALA A 88 -24.94 14.65 -1.27
N LEU A 89 -24.76 15.93 -0.91
CA LEU A 89 -23.47 16.50 -0.53
C LEU A 89 -23.39 16.54 1.00
N TYR A 90 -22.33 15.98 1.56
CA TYR A 90 -21.95 16.12 2.96
C TYR A 90 -20.68 16.96 3.00
N ARG A 91 -20.80 18.21 3.50
CA ARG A 91 -19.66 19.11 3.69
C ARG A 91 -18.95 18.79 5.00
N ASN A 92 -17.62 18.89 5.01
CA ASN A 92 -16.79 18.61 6.17
C ASN A 92 -16.43 19.91 6.92
N ASP A 93 -17.18 20.24 7.96
CA ASP A 93 -17.01 21.51 8.71
C ASP A 93 -15.96 21.47 9.86
N GLY A 94 -15.30 20.33 10.09
CA GLY A 94 -14.25 20.15 11.11
C GLY A 94 -14.62 19.30 12.33
#